data_AF-A0A3D2WX18-F1
#
_entry.id   AF-A0A3D2WX18-F1
#
_cell.length_a   1.000
_cell.length_b   1.000
_cell.length_c   1.000
_cell.angle_alpha   90.00
_cell.angle_beta   90.00
_cell.angle_gamma   90.00
#
_symmetry.space_group_name_H-M   'P 1'
#
loop_
_entity.id
_entity.type
_entity.pdbx_description
1 polymer ?
#
loop_
_entity_poly.entity_id
_entity_poly.type
_entity_poly.pdbx_seq_one_letter_code
_entity_poly.pdbx_strand_id
1 'polypeptide(L)'
;MNLLFELLYNVRNLFGHHVIFGTGILLLTGYFFGKLAEKIKLPSITGYIFAGLLLGKSLIGIIPETAPYRLTSITEIALGLIAITIGAEFEFARLKRIGTAILIITLFQSLFAFVFVVIGLVMMKMELNYSLILGAIATATAPA
;
A
#
# COMPACT_ATOMS: atom_id res chain seq x y z
N MET A 1 24.65 -7.30 -25.59
CA MET A 1 23.22 -7.07 -25.30
C MET A 1 22.54 -8.21 -24.54
N ASN A 2 23.28 -9.26 -24.10
CA ASN A 2 22.70 -10.47 -23.49
C ASN A 2 22.81 -10.51 -21.95
N LEU A 3 23.89 -9.98 -21.37
CA LEU A 3 24.19 -10.17 -19.95
C LEU A 3 23.17 -9.50 -18.99
N LEU A 4 22.73 -8.27 -19.31
CA LEU A 4 21.77 -7.54 -18.46
C LEU A 4 20.39 -8.20 -18.48
N PHE A 5 19.94 -8.64 -19.65
CA PHE A 5 18.67 -9.36 -19.80
C PHE A 5 18.69 -10.71 -19.08
N GLU A 6 19.80 -11.43 -19.19
CA GLU A 6 20.02 -12.71 -18.52
C GLU A 6 20.07 -12.54 -16.99
N LEU A 7 20.73 -11.48 -16.49
CA LEU A 7 20.73 -11.10 -15.08
C LEU A 7 19.30 -10.82 -14.59
N LEU A 8 18.54 -9.99 -15.30
CA LEU A 8 17.16 -9.65 -14.94
C LEU A 8 16.25 -10.88 -14.95
N TYR A 9 16.41 -11.77 -15.93
CA TYR A 9 15.67 -13.03 -16.02
C TYR A 9 15.99 -13.95 -14.83
N ASN A 10 17.27 -14.09 -14.49
CA ASN A 10 17.71 -14.90 -13.35
C ASN A 10 17.22 -14.35 -12.01
N VAL A 11 17.30 -13.03 -11.81
CA VAL A 11 16.79 -12.38 -10.60
C VAL A 11 15.27 -12.54 -10.48
N ARG A 12 14.53 -12.38 -11.58
CA ARG A 12 13.08 -12.62 -11.62
C ARG A 12 12.72 -14.07 -11.31
N ASN A 13 13.48 -15.03 -11.83
CA ASN A 13 13.28 -16.45 -11.53
C ASN A 13 13.55 -16.75 -10.05
N LEU A 14 14.65 -16.23 -9.49
CA LEU A 14 14.97 -16.38 -8.06
C LEU A 14 13.89 -15.77 -7.18
N PHE A 15 13.39 -14.58 -7.54
CA PHE A 15 12.26 -13.94 -6.86
C PHE A 15 11.01 -14.83 -6.87
N GLY A 16 10.69 -15.42 -8.03
CA GLY A 16 9.52 -16.28 -8.19
C GLY A 16 9.61 -17.58 -7.40
N HIS A 17 10.81 -18.15 -7.23
CA HIS A 17 10.99 -19.45 -6.56
C HIS A 17 11.27 -19.33 -5.06
N HIS A 18 11.91 -18.24 -4.61
CA HIS A 18 12.33 -18.04 -3.23
C HIS A 18 11.69 -16.80 -2.59
N VAL A 19 10.65 -17.03 -1.79
CA VAL A 19 9.88 -15.95 -1.13
C VAL A 19 10.76 -15.07 -0.23
N ILE A 20 11.73 -15.64 0.47
CA ILE A 20 12.66 -14.89 1.33
C ILE A 20 13.52 -13.91 0.51
N PHE A 21 14.05 -14.36 -0.62
CA PHE A 21 14.86 -13.53 -1.50
C PHE A 21 14.04 -12.37 -2.08
N GLY A 22 12.82 -12.67 -2.56
CA GLY A 22 11.93 -11.63 -3.09
C GLY A 22 11.54 -10.61 -2.03
N THR A 23 11.22 -11.06 -0.81
CA THR A 23 10.91 -10.18 0.31
C THR A 23 12.12 -9.32 0.71
N GLY A 24 13.31 -9.89 0.74
CA GLY A 24 14.55 -9.17 1.03
C GLY A 24 14.81 -8.04 0.03
N ILE A 25 14.63 -8.31 -1.27
CA ILE A 25 14.72 -7.26 -2.29
C ILE A 25 13.68 -6.16 -2.03
N LEU A 26 12.40 -6.53 -1.83
CA LEU A 26 11.33 -5.56 -1.60
C LEU A 26 11.60 -4.68 -0.36
N LEU A 27 12.05 -5.28 0.74
CA LEU A 27 12.39 -4.56 1.97
C LEU A 27 13.58 -3.62 1.76
N LEU A 28 14.67 -4.08 1.13
CA LEU A 28 15.86 -3.25 0.89
C LEU A 28 15.55 -2.09 -0.04
N THR A 29 14.88 -2.34 -1.16
CA THR A 29 14.53 -1.28 -2.11
C THR A 29 13.48 -0.34 -1.55
N GLY A 30 12.47 -0.87 -0.86
CA GLY A 30 11.45 -0.08 -0.18
C GLY A 30 12.09 0.85 0.84
N TYR A 31 12.92 0.31 1.74
CA TYR A 31 13.64 1.11 2.74
C TYR A 31 14.51 2.21 2.10
N PHE A 32 15.29 1.87 1.07
CA PHE A 32 16.14 2.83 0.37
C PHE A 32 15.34 3.99 -0.24
N PHE A 33 14.30 3.69 -1.02
CA PHE A 33 13.47 4.73 -1.64
C PHE A 33 12.60 5.48 -0.62
N GLY A 34 12.17 4.82 0.45
CA GLY A 34 11.49 5.47 1.58
C GLY A 34 12.37 6.52 2.25
N LYS A 35 13.65 6.19 2.51
CA LYS A 35 14.63 7.15 3.04
C LYS A 35 14.95 8.27 2.05
N LEU A 36 14.99 7.97 0.75
CA LEU A 36 15.19 8.98 -0.28
C LEU A 36 14.00 9.95 -0.34
N ALA A 37 12.77 9.45 -0.23
CA ALA A 37 11.55 10.26 -0.16
C ALA A 37 11.57 11.20 1.05
N GLU A 38 11.94 10.69 2.24
CA GLU A 38 12.10 11.50 3.45
C GLU A 38 13.14 12.63 3.24
N LYS A 39 14.26 12.35 2.57
CA LYS A 39 15.32 13.34 2.29
C LYS A 39 14.82 14.50 1.42
N ILE A 40 13.88 14.25 0.53
CA ILE A 40 13.23 15.29 -0.29
C ILE A 40 11.93 15.83 0.33
N LYS A 41 11.69 15.58 1.62
CA LYS A 41 10.52 16.02 2.41
C LYS A 41 9.18 15.44 1.93
N LEU A 42 9.20 14.25 1.34
CA LEU A 42 8.00 13.48 1.03
C LEU A 42 7.76 12.37 2.07
N PRO A 43 6.50 11.91 2.23
CA PRO A 43 6.22 10.73 3.05
C PRO A 43 6.98 9.49 2.55
N SER A 44 7.45 8.66 3.47
CA SER A 44 8.18 7.43 3.15
C SER A 44 7.36 6.46 2.29
N ILE A 45 6.04 6.42 2.48
CA ILE A 45 5.09 5.62 1.68
C ILE A 45 5.17 5.97 0.20
N THR A 46 5.40 7.25 -0.16
CA THR A 46 5.60 7.66 -1.54
C THR A 46 6.84 6.98 -2.15
N GLY A 47 7.91 6.84 -1.36
CA GLY A 47 9.11 6.09 -1.75
C GLY A 47 8.85 4.59 -1.93
N TYR A 48 8.03 3.98 -1.09
CA TYR A 48 7.64 2.57 -1.22
C TYR A 48 6.85 2.32 -2.52
N ILE A 49 5.90 3.20 -2.83
CA ILE A 49 5.13 3.15 -4.08
C ILE A 49 6.07 3.28 -5.28
N PHE A 50 7.01 4.22 -5.23
CA PHE A 50 7.99 4.41 -6.29
C PHE A 50 8.90 3.18 -6.48
N ALA A 51 9.36 2.56 -5.39
CA ALA A 51 10.13 1.31 -5.46
C ALA A 51 9.34 0.19 -6.15
N GLY A 52 8.05 0.05 -5.81
CA GLY A 52 7.15 -0.93 -6.43
C GLY A 52 6.93 -0.65 -7.93
N LEU A 53 6.74 0.60 -8.31
CA LEU A 53 6.62 1.01 -9.72
C LEU A 53 7.91 0.68 -10.50
N LEU A 54 9.07 0.96 -9.90
CA LEU A 54 10.38 0.73 -10.49
C LEU A 54 10.67 -0.76 -10.70
N LEU A 55 10.43 -1.59 -9.69
CA LEU A 55 10.68 -3.03 -9.76
C LEU A 55 9.58 -3.82 -10.50
N GLY A 56 8.38 -3.26 -10.59
CA GLY A 56 7.23 -3.83 -11.27
C GLY A 56 7.37 -3.85 -12.79
N LYS A 57 6.38 -4.45 -13.46
CA LYS A 57 6.33 -4.57 -14.93
C LYS A 57 6.36 -3.25 -15.68
N SER A 58 5.94 -2.16 -15.04
CA SER A 58 5.89 -0.83 -15.66
C SER A 58 7.27 -0.28 -16.03
N LEU A 59 8.34 -0.73 -15.36
CA LEU A 59 9.70 -0.24 -15.59
C LEU A 59 10.72 -1.36 -15.75
N ILE A 60 11.21 -1.98 -14.67
CA ILE A 60 12.30 -2.97 -14.75
C ILE A 60 11.76 -4.41 -14.94
N GLY A 61 10.57 -4.72 -14.42
CA GLY A 61 9.92 -6.03 -14.61
C GLY A 61 10.56 -7.19 -13.86
N ILE A 62 11.24 -6.92 -12.74
CA ILE A 62 11.84 -7.95 -11.86
C ILE A 62 10.77 -8.72 -11.11
N ILE A 63 9.71 -8.04 -10.66
CA ILE A 63 8.63 -8.67 -9.88
C ILE A 63 7.71 -9.46 -10.83
N PRO A 64 7.59 -10.80 -10.70
CA PRO A 64 6.66 -11.59 -11.49
C PRO A 64 5.21 -11.33 -11.06
N GLU A 65 4.23 -11.52 -11.96
CA GLU A 65 2.80 -11.33 -11.64
C GLU A 65 2.28 -12.30 -10.60
N THR A 66 2.97 -13.42 -10.40
CA THR A 66 2.63 -14.40 -9.38
C THR A 66 3.14 -13.99 -7.99
N ALA A 67 3.94 -12.93 -7.88
CA ALA A 67 4.51 -12.48 -6.61
C ALA A 67 3.46 -12.08 -5.55
N PRO A 68 2.39 -11.33 -5.87
CA PRO A 68 1.38 -10.96 -4.86
C PRO A 68 0.79 -12.19 -4.17
N TYR A 69 0.47 -13.24 -4.93
CA TYR A 69 -0.08 -14.50 -4.38
C TYR A 69 0.91 -15.25 -3.48
N ARG A 70 2.21 -15.14 -3.76
CA ARG A 70 3.27 -15.77 -2.95
C ARG A 70 3.61 -14.96 -1.70
N LEU A 71 3.30 -13.67 -1.71
CA LEU A 71 3.56 -12.73 -0.61
C LEU A 71 2.35 -12.51 0.30
N THR A 72 1.19 -13.09 -0.02
CA THR A 72 -0.07 -12.92 0.74
C THR A 72 0.13 -13.13 2.24
N SER A 73 0.76 -14.23 2.66
CA SER A 73 0.98 -14.51 4.08
C SER A 73 1.85 -13.45 4.77
N ILE A 74 2.84 -12.90 4.05
CA ILE A 74 3.71 -11.84 4.59
C ILE A 74 2.91 -10.54 4.72
N THR A 75 2.10 -10.19 3.72
CA THR A 75 1.25 -9.00 3.78
C THR A 75 0.19 -9.10 4.87
N GLU A 76 -0.42 -10.27 5.08
CA GLU A 76 -1.40 -10.50 6.14
C GLU A 76 -0.76 -10.38 7.53
N ILE A 77 0.43 -10.96 7.73
CA ILE A 77 1.18 -10.80 8.98
C ILE A 77 1.53 -9.33 9.20
N ALA A 78 2.02 -8.62 8.18
CA ALA A 78 2.36 -7.21 8.29
C ALA A 78 1.14 -6.33 8.64
N LEU A 79 0.01 -6.54 7.97
CA LEU A 79 -1.25 -5.85 8.26
C LEU A 79 -1.77 -6.19 9.67
N GLY A 80 -1.63 -7.44 10.11
CA GLY A 80 -1.95 -7.86 11.47
C GLY A 80 -1.08 -7.17 12.52
N LEU A 81 0.23 -7.05 12.27
CA LEU A 81 1.15 -6.32 13.16
C LEU A 81 0.81 -4.83 13.22
N ILE A 82 0.47 -4.21 12.09
CA ILE A 82 -0.01 -2.81 12.05
C ILE A 82 -1.27 -2.67 12.89
N ALA A 83 -2.25 -3.57 12.72
CA ALA A 83 -3.50 -3.55 13.48
C ALA A 83 -3.28 -3.74 14.99
N ILE A 84 -2.39 -4.65 15.40
CA ILE A 84 -2.03 -4.85 16.81
C ILE A 84 -1.32 -3.62 17.38
N THR A 85 -0.38 -3.03 16.63
CA THR A 85 0.38 -1.87 17.08
C THR A 85 -0.53 -0.66 17.26
N ILE A 86 -1.39 -0.36 16.27
CA ILE A 86 -2.40 0.69 16.38
C ILE A 86 -3.39 0.38 17.51
N GLY A 87 -3.80 -0.88 17.64
CA GLY A 87 -4.67 -1.37 18.71
C GLY A 87 -4.09 -1.16 20.11
N ALA A 88 -2.78 -1.34 20.27
CA ALA A 88 -2.08 -1.19 21.55
C ALA A 88 -2.02 0.28 22.03
N GLU A 89 -2.12 1.25 21.12
CA GLU A 89 -2.18 2.68 21.44
C GLU A 89 -3.57 3.14 21.94
N PHE A 90 -4.59 2.26 21.95
CA PHE A 90 -5.92 2.61 22.45
C PHE A 90 -5.99 2.61 23.97
N GLU A 91 -6.10 3.81 24.55
CA GLU A 91 -6.37 4.01 25.97
C GLU A 91 -7.87 4.25 26.20
N PHE A 92 -8.52 3.40 27.00
CA PHE A 92 -9.97 3.48 27.27
C PHE A 92 -10.39 4.82 27.90
N ALA A 93 -9.59 5.37 28.81
CA ALA A 93 -9.86 6.67 29.44
C ALA A 93 -9.82 7.82 28.42
N ARG A 94 -8.85 7.79 27.50
CA ARG A 94 -8.77 8.74 26.38
C ARG A 94 -9.97 8.58 25.45
N LEU A 95 -10.35 7.36 25.10
CA LEU A 95 -11.50 7.09 24.23
C LEU A 95 -12.81 7.60 24.85
N LYS A 96 -13.01 7.48 26.16
CA LYS A 96 -14.21 8.04 26.82
C LYS A 96 -14.26 9.56 26.75
N ARG A 97 -13.11 10.24 26.74
CA ARG A 97 -13.02 11.71 26.70
C ARG A 97 -13.26 12.29 25.30
N ILE A 98 -12.75 11.64 24.25
CA ILE A 98 -12.80 12.17 22.86
C ILE A 98 -13.55 11.28 21.86
N GLY A 99 -14.07 10.13 22.31
CA GLY A 99 -14.63 9.09 21.43
C GLY A 99 -15.86 9.53 20.65
N THR A 100 -16.75 10.33 21.23
CA THR A 100 -17.91 10.86 20.51
C THR A 100 -17.48 11.75 19.35
N ALA A 101 -16.46 12.58 19.54
CA ALA A 101 -15.91 13.40 18.47
C ALA A 101 -15.27 12.53 17.37
N ILE A 102 -14.47 11.52 17.76
CA ILE A 102 -13.89 10.56 16.81
C ILE A 102 -14.98 9.87 15.98
N LEU A 103 -16.04 9.36 16.62
CA LEU A 103 -17.14 8.69 15.93
C LEU A 103 -17.83 9.60 14.91
N ILE A 104 -18.14 10.84 15.31
CA ILE A 104 -18.78 11.81 14.42
C ILE A 104 -17.85 12.15 13.24
N ILE A 105 -16.58 12.46 13.50
CA ILE A 105 -15.61 12.81 12.47
C ILE A 105 -15.44 11.64 11.48
N THR A 106 -15.19 10.43 11.98
CA THR A 106 -15.00 9.24 11.13
C THR A 106 -16.24 8.91 10.31
N LEU A 107 -17.44 9.04 10.88
CA LEU A 107 -18.68 8.79 10.16
C LEU A 107 -18.87 9.77 9.00
N PHE A 108 -18.76 11.08 9.26
CA PHE A 108 -18.93 12.09 8.23
C PHE A 108 -17.77 12.06 7.21
N GLN A 109 -16.53 11.90 7.66
CA GLN A 109 -15.37 11.82 6.77
C GLN A 109 -15.48 10.63 5.82
N SER A 110 -15.82 9.45 6.32
CA SER A 110 -15.97 8.26 5.47
C SER A 110 -17.16 8.39 4.51
N LEU A 111 -18.31 8.88 4.99
CA LEU A 111 -19.50 9.09 4.16
C LEU A 111 -19.26 10.12 3.04
N PHE A 112 -18.71 11.29 3.36
CA PHE A 112 -18.44 12.32 2.37
C PHE A 112 -17.33 11.92 1.40
N ALA A 113 -16.26 11.27 1.88
CA ALA A 113 -15.23 10.74 0.99
C ALA A 113 -15.81 9.74 -0.01
N PHE A 114 -16.63 8.78 0.47
CA PHE A 114 -17.31 7.83 -0.39
C PHE A 114 -18.19 8.53 -1.43
N VAL A 115 -19.11 9.41 -0.99
CA VAL A 115 -20.07 10.09 -1.86
C VAL A 115 -19.36 10.96 -2.90
N PHE A 116 -18.39 11.77 -2.50
CA PHE A 116 -17.69 12.66 -3.43
C PHE A 116 -16.82 11.91 -4.42
N VAL A 117 -16.15 10.83 -4.01
CA VAL A 117 -15.37 10.00 -4.94
C VAL A 117 -16.29 9.29 -5.93
N VAL A 118 -17.39 8.69 -5.48
CA VAL A 118 -18.35 8.03 -6.38
C VAL A 118 -18.95 9.03 -7.37
N ILE A 119 -19.43 10.19 -6.90
CA ILE A 119 -20.00 11.23 -7.77
C ILE A 119 -18.95 11.72 -8.77
N GLY A 120 -17.75 12.02 -8.31
CA GLY A 120 -16.66 12.49 -9.19
C GLY A 120 -16.33 11.50 -10.30
N LEU A 121 -16.24 10.20 -9.97
CA LEU A 121 -15.93 9.16 -10.95
C LEU A 121 -17.09 8.92 -11.93
N VAL A 122 -18.33 8.96 -11.47
CA VAL A 122 -19.53 8.87 -12.34
C VAL A 122 -19.60 10.08 -13.27
N MET A 123 -19.28 11.29 -12.79
CA MET A 123 -19.19 12.49 -13.63
C MET A 123 -18.10 12.37 -14.70
N MET A 124 -17.01 11.64 -14.41
CA MET A 124 -15.97 11.28 -15.37
C MET A 124 -16.37 10.11 -16.30
N LYS A 125 -17.64 9.69 -16.28
CA LYS A 125 -18.21 8.60 -17.08
C LYS A 125 -17.60 7.22 -16.78
N MET A 126 -17.08 7.01 -15.57
CA MET A 126 -16.63 5.70 -15.13
C MET A 126 -17.83 4.81 -14.78
N GLU A 127 -17.74 3.50 -15.01
CA GLU A 127 -18.87 2.61 -14.69
C GLU A 127 -19.18 2.63 -13.18
N LEU A 128 -20.46 2.48 -12.85
CA LEU A 128 -20.94 2.56 -11.46
C LEU A 128 -20.26 1.52 -10.56
N ASN A 129 -20.05 0.30 -11.07
CA ASN A 129 -19.40 -0.77 -10.31
C ASN A 129 -17.98 -0.39 -9.86
N TYR A 130 -17.15 0.11 -10.78
CA TYR A 130 -15.80 0.58 -10.45
C TYR A 130 -15.85 1.80 -9.52
N SER A 131 -16.79 2.71 -9.74
CA SER A 131 -16.92 3.94 -8.94
C SER A 131 -17.25 3.62 -7.48
N LEU A 132 -18.18 2.68 -7.24
CA LEU A 132 -18.54 2.22 -5.90
C LEU A 132 -17.36 1.53 -5.19
N ILE A 133 -16.61 0.69 -5.91
CA ILE A 133 -15.43 0.00 -5.35
C ILE A 133 -14.34 1.02 -4.97
N LEU A 134 -13.99 1.94 -5.87
CA LEU A 134 -12.98 2.97 -5.59
C LEU A 134 -13.43 3.94 -4.49
N GLY A 135 -14.72 4.30 -4.48
CA GLY A 135 -15.32 5.07 -3.40
C GLY A 135 -15.17 4.40 -2.04
N ALA A 136 -15.42 3.09 -1.95
CA ALA A 136 -15.26 2.33 -0.72
C ALA A 136 -13.79 2.30 -0.25
N ILE A 137 -12.85 2.07 -1.17
CA ILE A 137 -11.41 2.06 -0.87
C ILE A 137 -10.95 3.44 -0.35
N ALA A 138 -11.48 4.53 -0.91
CA ALA A 138 -11.12 5.89 -0.51
C ALA A 138 -11.56 6.28 0.92
N THR A 139 -12.42 5.50 1.56
CA THR A 139 -12.83 5.74 2.96
C THR A 139 -11.75 5.38 3.97
N ALA A 140 -10.81 4.51 3.60
CA ALA A 140 -9.73 4.08 4.48
C ALA A 140 -8.72 5.21 4.69
N THR A 141 -8.45 5.54 5.95
CA THR A 141 -7.42 6.51 6.33
C THR A 141 -6.36 5.81 7.16
N ALA A 142 -5.08 6.06 6.85
CA ALA A 142 -3.96 5.55 7.61
C ALA A 142 -3.36 6.70 8.45
N PRO A 143 -3.10 6.52 9.76
CA PRO A 143 -2.29 7.45 10.52
C PRO A 143 -0.85 7.37 9.98
N ALA A 144 -0.31 8.49 9.51
CA ALA A 144 1.09 8.62 9.10
C ALA A 144 1.91 9.24 10.23
#